data_AF-A0A4Y2M844-F1
#
_entry.id   AF-A0A4Y2M844-F1
#
_cell.length_a   1.000
_cell.length_b   1.000
_cell.length_c   1.000
_cell.angle_alpha   90.00
_cell.angle_beta   90.00
_cell.angle_gamma   90.00
#
_symmetry.space_group_name_H-M   'P 1'
#
loop_
_entity.id
_entity.type
_entity.pdbx_description
1 polymer ?
#
loop_
_entity_poly.entity_id
_entity_poly.type
_entity_poly.pdbx_seq_one_letter_code
_entity_poly.pdbx_strand_id
1 'polypeptide(L)'
;MAPSRLNNTFNSNSKCITVGDFNAKYSSWSSGTWNSNGTIIHDYICNNNLILLAPCEPTHFPNHSNNPSTLDFGILKNFSSGDTNSINALSSDHNPVYFEIGINVNLPAIRKIIKTTN
;
A
#
# COMPACT_ATOMS: atom_id res chain seq x y z
N MET A 1 -5.84 0.85 13.45
CA MET A 1 -5.38 -0.57 13.43
C MET A 1 -4.47 -0.80 14.63
N ALA A 2 -4.64 -1.91 15.38
CA ALA A 2 -3.78 -2.19 16.54
C ALA A 2 -2.40 -2.73 16.12
N PRO A 3 -1.31 -2.44 16.87
CA PRO A 3 0.04 -2.97 16.58
C PRO A 3 0.08 -4.50 16.45
N SER A 4 -0.71 -5.21 17.24
CA SER A 4 -0.81 -6.68 17.18
C SER A 4 -1.27 -7.19 15.82
N ARG A 5 -2.14 -6.47 15.12
CA ARG A 5 -2.59 -6.86 13.77
C ARG A 5 -1.50 -6.66 12.72
N LEU A 6 -0.71 -5.60 12.85
CA LEU A 6 0.44 -5.37 11.98
C LEU A 6 1.47 -6.49 12.14
N ASN A 7 1.79 -6.86 13.39
CA ASN A 7 2.65 -8.01 13.68
C ASN A 7 2.11 -9.31 13.11
N ASN A 8 0.83 -9.64 13.34
CA ASN A 8 0.27 -10.88 12.80
C ASN A 8 0.35 -10.95 11.27
N THR A 9 0.40 -9.81 10.59
CA THR A 9 0.45 -9.74 9.14
C THR A 9 1.89 -9.75 8.61
N PHE A 10 2.77 -8.97 9.23
CA PHE A 10 4.12 -8.69 8.72
C PHE A 10 5.25 -9.36 9.49
N ASN A 11 5.00 -10.18 10.51
CA ASN A 11 6.06 -10.84 11.29
C ASN A 11 6.78 -11.97 10.53
N SER A 12 6.22 -12.47 9.42
CA SER A 12 6.90 -13.48 8.57
C SER A 12 7.85 -12.85 7.55
N ASN A 13 8.88 -13.58 7.10
CA ASN A 13 9.76 -13.13 6.00
C ASN A 13 9.16 -13.34 4.60
N SER A 14 7.89 -13.75 4.50
CA SER A 14 7.21 -13.91 3.23
C SER A 14 6.84 -12.56 2.61
N LYS A 15 6.63 -12.56 1.28
CA LYS A 15 5.99 -11.43 0.61
C LYS A 15 4.58 -11.24 1.17
N CYS A 16 4.24 -10.03 1.59
CA CYS A 16 2.94 -9.71 2.17
C CYS A 16 2.45 -8.34 1.71
N ILE A 17 1.15 -8.21 1.51
CA ILE A 17 0.49 -6.99 1.04
C ILE A 17 -0.77 -6.80 1.88
N THR A 18 -0.98 -5.61 2.41
CA THR A 18 -2.28 -5.19 2.95
C THR A 18 -2.73 -3.92 2.26
N VAL A 19 -3.99 -3.89 1.82
CA VAL A 19 -4.62 -2.72 1.18
C VAL A 19 -6.01 -2.50 1.76
N GLY A 20 -6.46 -1.25 1.77
CA GLY A 20 -7.83 -0.86 2.14
C GLY A 20 -7.87 0.36 3.05
N ASP A 21 -9.05 0.60 3.65
CA ASP A 21 -9.28 1.69 4.59
C ASP A 21 -8.65 1.36 5.96
N PHE A 22 -7.57 2.06 6.30
CA PHE A 22 -6.92 1.93 7.61
C PHE A 22 -7.45 2.93 8.65
N ASN A 23 -8.27 3.89 8.22
CA ASN A 23 -8.76 5.02 9.00
C ASN A 23 -7.63 5.70 9.82
N ALA A 24 -6.51 5.93 9.12
CA ALA A 24 -5.24 6.37 9.68
C ALA A 24 -4.70 7.57 8.90
N LYS A 25 -4.32 8.62 9.63
CA LYS A 25 -3.84 9.87 9.05
C LYS A 25 -2.43 10.15 9.53
N TYR A 26 -1.55 10.46 8.60
CA TYR A 26 -0.20 10.93 8.90
C TYR A 26 0.27 11.86 7.78
N SER A 27 1.16 12.79 8.09
CA SER A 27 1.59 13.84 7.18
C SER A 27 2.22 13.35 5.88
N SER A 28 2.77 12.12 5.86
CA SER A 28 3.39 11.54 4.66
C SER A 28 2.39 10.99 3.63
N TRP A 29 1.12 10.78 3.98
CA TRP A 29 0.10 10.32 3.03
C TRP A 29 -1.23 11.09 3.08
N SER A 30 -1.55 11.72 4.20
CA SER A 30 -2.78 12.49 4.39
C SER A 30 -2.41 13.91 4.83
N SER A 31 -2.20 14.79 3.85
CA SER A 31 -1.65 16.14 4.04
C SER A 31 -2.34 16.92 5.17
N GLY A 32 -1.55 17.55 6.04
CA GLY A 32 -2.04 18.45 7.09
C GLY A 32 -2.84 17.78 8.21
N THR A 33 -2.88 16.44 8.28
CA THR A 33 -3.67 15.70 9.28
C THR A 33 -2.89 14.56 9.88
N TRP A 34 -3.12 14.26 11.17
CA TRP A 34 -2.56 13.08 11.83
C TRP A 34 -3.52 12.51 12.88
N ASN A 35 -3.40 11.21 13.16
CA ASN A 35 -4.08 10.56 14.29
C ASN A 35 -3.22 9.43 14.88
N SER A 36 -3.61 8.89 16.04
CA SER A 36 -2.84 7.84 16.72
C SER A 36 -2.66 6.58 15.87
N ASN A 37 -3.65 6.22 15.05
CA ASN A 37 -3.54 5.10 14.12
C ASN A 37 -2.44 5.34 13.09
N GLY A 38 -2.34 6.56 12.55
CA GLY A 38 -1.30 6.93 11.60
C GLY A 38 0.08 6.92 12.21
N THR A 39 0.25 7.40 13.44
CA THR A 39 1.53 7.29 14.16
C THR A 39 1.95 5.83 14.32
N ILE A 40 1.05 4.96 14.79
CA ILE A 40 1.33 3.52 14.95
C ILE A 40 1.75 2.88 13.63
N ILE A 41 1.02 3.13 12.55
CA ILE A 41 1.31 2.56 11.23
C ILE A 41 2.61 3.11 10.67
N HIS A 42 2.84 4.42 10.75
CA HIS A 42 4.06 5.07 10.30
C HIS A 42 5.30 4.47 10.98
N ASP A 43 5.29 4.44 12.32
CA ASP A 43 6.41 3.91 13.10
C ASP A 43 6.64 2.43 12.77
N TYR A 44 5.58 1.66 12.56
CA TYR A 44 5.69 0.26 12.16
C TYR A 44 6.35 0.10 10.78
N ILE A 45 5.92 0.89 9.80
CA ILE A 45 6.49 0.90 8.44
C ILE A 45 7.98 1.22 8.49
N CYS A 46 8.36 2.28 9.20
CA CYS A 46 9.76 2.69 9.35
C CYS A 46 10.61 1.63 10.06
N ASN A 47 10.11 1.06 11.16
CA ASN A 47 10.87 0.10 11.97
C ASN A 47 11.02 -1.28 11.30
N ASN A 48 10.15 -1.64 10.37
CA ASN A 48 10.15 -2.96 9.71
C ASN A 48 10.53 -2.89 8.23
N ASN A 49 11.01 -1.72 7.76
CA ASN A 49 11.49 -1.51 6.40
C ASN A 49 10.44 -1.89 5.33
N LEU A 50 9.19 -1.48 5.58
CA LEU A 50 8.05 -1.72 4.69
C LEU A 50 7.89 -0.59 3.68
N ILE A 51 7.17 -0.86 2.60
CA ILE A 51 6.84 0.14 1.57
C ILE A 51 5.40 0.62 1.78
N LEU A 52 5.22 1.93 1.86
CA LEU A 52 3.92 2.59 1.82
C LEU A 52 3.53 2.87 0.37
N LEU A 53 2.33 2.46 -0.03
CA LEU A 53 1.69 2.88 -1.27
C LEU A 53 0.45 3.70 -0.93
N ALA A 54 0.58 5.02 -0.94
CA ALA A 54 -0.55 5.92 -0.74
C ALA A 54 -0.71 6.85 -1.96
N PRO A 55 -1.93 7.03 -2.48
CA PRO A 55 -2.16 7.96 -3.57
C PRO A 55 -1.89 9.40 -3.12
N CYS A 56 -1.38 10.23 -4.04
CA CYS A 56 -1.16 11.65 -3.77
C CYS A 56 -2.48 12.41 -3.58
N GLU A 57 -3.53 11.97 -4.28
CA GLU A 57 -4.88 12.54 -4.17
C GLU A 57 -5.66 11.89 -3.03
N PRO A 58 -6.50 12.65 -2.29
CA PRO A 58 -7.32 12.11 -1.21
C PRO A 58 -8.22 10.96 -1.68
N THR A 59 -8.53 10.06 -0.75
CA THR A 59 -9.40 8.90 -1.00
C THR A 59 -10.74 9.00 -0.29
N HIS A 60 -10.85 9.89 0.71
CA HIS A 60 -12.08 10.17 1.45
C HIS A 60 -12.43 11.66 1.37
N PHE A 61 -13.67 11.95 0.98
CA PHE A 61 -14.28 13.28 0.80
C PHE A 61 -15.58 13.36 1.62
N PRO A 62 -15.50 13.68 2.92
CA PRO A 62 -16.67 13.73 3.77
C PRO A 62 -17.69 14.80 3.33
N ASN A 63 -18.99 14.51 3.49
CA ASN A 63 -20.10 15.40 3.11
C ASN A 63 -20.20 16.72 3.94
N HIS A 64 -19.33 16.92 4.92
CA HIS A 64 -19.34 18.07 5.84
C HIS A 64 -17.98 18.81 5.79
N SER A 65 -17.79 19.86 6.59
CA SER A 65 -16.60 20.72 6.64
C SER A 65 -15.29 20.03 7.08
N ASN A 66 -15.22 18.71 7.05
CA ASN A 66 -14.00 17.97 7.30
C ASN A 66 -13.11 18.02 6.07
N ASN A 67 -11.81 18.14 6.28
CA ASN A 67 -10.85 18.14 5.17
C ASN A 67 -10.80 16.75 4.53
N PRO A 68 -10.69 16.67 3.19
CA PRO A 68 -10.37 15.43 2.49
C PRO A 68 -9.14 14.74 3.10
N SER A 69 -9.14 13.42 3.12
CA SER A 69 -8.03 12.65 3.66
C SER A 69 -7.75 11.38 2.87
N THR A 70 -6.51 10.90 2.99
CA THR A 70 -6.10 9.62 2.40
C THR A 70 -6.18 8.55 3.47
N LEU A 71 -7.23 7.74 3.44
CA LEU A 71 -7.49 6.67 4.41
C LEU A 71 -7.27 5.28 3.82
N ASP A 72 -7.58 5.16 2.53
CA ASP A 72 -7.32 4.00 1.69
C ASP A 72 -5.89 4.03 1.13
N PHE A 73 -5.05 3.09 1.56
CA PHE A 73 -3.67 2.95 1.06
C PHE A 73 -3.21 1.49 1.15
N GLY A 74 -1.96 1.23 0.78
CA GLY A 74 -1.33 -0.09 0.78
C GLY A 74 -0.03 -0.11 1.58
N ILE A 75 0.30 -1.27 2.15
CA ILE A 75 1.57 -1.54 2.83
C ILE A 75 2.14 -2.86 2.30
N LEU A 76 3.38 -2.82 1.84
CA LEU A 76 4.05 -3.94 1.18
C LEU A 76 5.28 -4.39 1.95
N LYS A 77 5.47 -5.71 2.07
CA LYS A 77 6.67 -6.35 2.61
C LYS A 77 7.34 -7.21 1.54
N ASN A 78 8.65 -7.02 1.36
CA ASN A 78 9.48 -7.80 0.42
C ASN A 78 9.08 -7.67 -1.06
N PHE A 79 8.57 -6.50 -1.46
CA PHE A 79 8.36 -6.11 -2.85
C PHE A 79 9.39 -5.06 -3.26
N SER A 80 9.66 -4.94 -4.56
CA SER A 80 10.62 -3.96 -5.08
C SER A 80 9.99 -2.58 -5.30
N SER A 81 8.72 -2.56 -5.66
CA SER A 81 8.02 -1.34 -6.06
C SER A 81 6.51 -1.57 -6.12
N GLY A 82 5.79 -0.47 -6.12
CA GLY A 82 4.39 -0.40 -6.52
C GLY A 82 4.02 1.06 -6.77
N ASP A 83 2.86 1.26 -7.35
CA ASP A 83 2.27 2.57 -7.58
C ASP A 83 0.79 2.55 -7.21
N THR A 84 0.21 3.71 -6.95
CA THR A 84 -1.20 3.82 -6.57
C THR A 84 -1.80 5.15 -6.96
N ASN A 85 -3.08 5.11 -7.33
CA ASN A 85 -3.85 6.29 -7.72
C ASN A 85 -5.27 6.21 -7.15
N SER A 86 -5.76 7.36 -6.68
CA SER A 86 -7.16 7.58 -6.33
C SER A 86 -7.92 7.93 -7.60
N ILE A 87 -9.04 7.27 -7.84
CA ILE A 87 -9.87 7.49 -9.03
C ILE A 87 -11.10 8.27 -8.61
N ASN A 88 -11.23 9.50 -9.13
CA ASN A 88 -12.44 10.31 -8.94
C ASN A 88 -13.58 9.78 -9.82
N ALA A 89 -14.18 8.70 -9.37
CA ALA A 89 -15.34 8.06 -9.97
C ALA A 89 -16.29 7.63 -8.85
N LEU A 90 -17.59 7.62 -9.15
CA LEU A 90 -18.70 7.16 -8.29
C LEU A 90 -19.36 8.24 -7.40
N SER A 91 -20.41 7.81 -6.68
CA SER A 91 -21.28 8.61 -5.82
C SER A 91 -21.05 8.41 -4.32
N SER A 92 -19.97 7.70 -3.95
CA SER A 92 -19.58 7.45 -2.55
C SER A 92 -18.75 8.63 -2.01
N ASP A 93 -18.65 8.77 -0.69
CA ASP A 93 -17.69 9.68 -0.06
C ASP A 93 -16.25 9.14 -0.09
N HIS A 94 -16.06 7.89 -0.53
CA HIS A 94 -14.75 7.32 -0.84
C HIS A 94 -14.54 7.17 -2.36
N ASN A 95 -13.36 7.58 -2.83
CA ASN A 95 -12.87 7.29 -4.16
C ASN A 95 -12.25 5.88 -4.22
N PRO A 96 -12.52 5.09 -5.27
CA PRO A 96 -11.79 3.85 -5.53
C PRO A 96 -10.28 4.10 -5.64
N VAL A 97 -9.49 3.17 -5.11
CA VAL A 97 -8.02 3.20 -5.20
C VAL A 97 -7.53 2.05 -6.06
N TYR A 98 -6.72 2.39 -7.07
CA TYR A 98 -5.99 1.42 -7.89
C TYR A 98 -4.59 1.22 -7.32
N PHE A 99 -4.12 -0.03 -7.33
CA PHE A 99 -2.78 -0.41 -6.91
C PHE A 99 -2.09 -1.22 -8.01
N GLU A 100 -0.86 -0.84 -8.33
CA GLU A 100 0.04 -1.59 -9.20
C GLU A 100 1.22 -2.10 -8.38
N ILE A 101 1.58 -3.38 -8.52
CA ILE A 101 2.57 -4.01 -7.64
C ILE A 101 3.61 -4.74 -8.48
N GLY A 102 4.87 -4.31 -8.36
CA GLY A 102 5.99 -4.89 -9.06
C GLY A 102 6.35 -6.27 -8.49
N ILE A 103 6.19 -7.31 -9.31
CA ILE A 103 6.60 -8.68 -8.96
C ILE A 103 7.88 -9.08 -9.69
N ASN A 104 8.99 -9.18 -8.95
CA ASN A 104 10.17 -9.87 -9.46
C ASN A 104 9.92 -11.37 -9.43
N VAL A 105 9.65 -11.94 -10.60
CA VAL A 105 9.61 -13.38 -10.83
C VAL A 105 10.97 -13.83 -11.36
N ASN A 106 11.67 -14.65 -10.59
CA ASN A 106 12.79 -15.42 -11.14
C ASN A 106 12.18 -16.55 -11.99
N LEU A 107 11.82 -16.23 -13.22
CA LEU A 107 11.37 -17.25 -14.17
C LEU A 107 12.57 -18.16 -14.44
N PRO A 108 12.44 -19.49 -14.28
CA PRO A 108 13.50 -20.40 -14.69
C PRO A 108 13.73 -20.17 -16.18
N ALA A 109 14.97 -19.82 -16.55
CA ALA A 109 15.34 -19.63 -17.94
C ALA A 109 15.09 -20.94 -18.69
N ILE A 110 14.12 -20.95 -19.61
CA ILE A 110 13.95 -22.05 -20.55
C ILE A 110 15.13 -22.00 -21.51
N ARG A 111 16.23 -22.71 -21.17
CA ARG A 111 17.34 -22.92 -22.09
C ARG A 111 16.87 -23.91 -23.16
N LYS A 112 16.44 -23.39 -24.31
CA LYS A 112 16.20 -24.21 -25.50
C LYS A 112 17.55 -24.73 -25.97
N ILE A 113 17.89 -25.97 -25.60
CA ILE A 113 19.07 -26.65 -26.12
C ILE A 113 18.77 -27.00 -27.58
N ILE A 114 19.24 -26.17 -28.50
CA ILE A 114 19.22 -26.49 -29.94
C ILE A 114 20.42 -27.39 -30.18
N LYS A 115 20.18 -28.70 -30.32
CA LYS A 115 21.18 -29.62 -30.88
C LYS A 115 21.04 -29.58 -32.40
N THR A 116 22.03 -29.03 -33.08
CA THR A 116 22.21 -29.18 -34.53
C THR A 116 22.98 -30.48 -34.77
N THR A 117 22.40 -31.42 -35.51
CA THR A 117 23.11 -32.58 -36.05
C THR A 117 23.54 -32.27 -37.47
N ASN A 118 24.80 -32.61 -37.79
CA ASN A 118 25.38 -32.53 -39.14
C ASN A 118 24.80 -33.58 -40.08
#